data_AF-A0A842YKF5-F1
#
_entry.id   AF-A0A842YKF5-F1
#
_cell.length_a   1.000
_cell.length_b   1.000
_cell.length_c   1.000
_cell.angle_alpha   90.00
_cell.angle_beta   90.00
_cell.angle_gamma   90.00
#
_symmetry.space_group_name_H-M   'P 1'
#
loop_
_entity.id
_entity.type
_entity.pdbx_description
1 polymer ?
#
loop_
_entity_poly.entity_id
_entity_poly.type
_entity_poly.pdbx_seq_one_letter_code
_entity_poly.pdbx_strand_id
1 'polypeptide(L)'
;MTNDDIIEAAKKFAAHNASQHDGTAQSGSVIGKILAEYPDLKSRVKEVVPIINQGIKEANSWTQEQQQKYIEDNYPELLESHKIEEAPKTLPPLKNVEKWPLIKTRFAPNPDGALHLGSAEPIIFCDEYAKMYKGHFILRYEDTSAEVKPPIPEMYDAILEDLLWLGVKVDEKYIQSDRVEVYYKYAEQVLREGNAYVCDCDVETFRKLYMEKTACPCRELPPEEQLRRWNMMLDGSYAQGDAVVRIKTDLNDPNPAVRDWPALRISETWHPRQDN
;
A
#
# COMPACT_ATOMS: atom_id res chain seq x y z
N MET A 1 -12.49 -40.68 13.56
CA MET A 1 -12.76 -40.47 15.00
C MET A 1 -14.16 -40.94 15.30
N THR A 2 -14.32 -41.71 16.37
CA THR A 2 -15.61 -42.04 16.97
C THR A 2 -16.18 -40.83 17.71
N ASN A 3 -17.45 -40.89 18.13
CA ASN A 3 -18.03 -39.82 18.95
C ASN A 3 -17.31 -39.67 20.29
N ASP A 4 -16.87 -40.77 20.89
CA ASP A 4 -16.15 -40.78 22.16
C ASP A 4 -14.76 -40.12 22.02
N ASP A 5 -14.06 -40.35 20.90
CA ASP A 5 -12.79 -39.66 20.61
C ASP A 5 -12.97 -38.14 20.51
N ILE A 6 -14.09 -37.69 19.93
CA ILE A 6 -14.41 -36.26 19.78
C ILE A 6 -14.75 -35.64 21.15
N ILE A 7 -15.48 -36.37 21.99
CA ILE A 7 -15.82 -35.92 23.36
C ILE A 7 -14.54 -35.81 24.19
N GLU A 8 -13.65 -36.79 24.14
CA GLU A 8 -12.41 -36.78 24.92
C GLU A 8 -11.45 -35.68 24.44
N ALA A 9 -11.32 -35.48 23.12
CA ALA A 9 -10.59 -34.34 22.57
C ALA A 9 -11.20 -32.99 23.01
N ALA A 10 -12.53 -32.90 23.05
CA ALA A 10 -13.22 -31.71 23.53
C ALA A 10 -12.98 -31.46 25.02
N LYS A 11 -12.98 -32.50 25.85
CA LYS A 11 -12.64 -32.41 27.27
C LYS A 11 -11.20 -31.97 27.49
N LYS A 12 -10.23 -32.54 26.76
CA LYS A 12 -8.82 -32.11 26.78
C LYS A 12 -8.69 -30.60 26.55
N PHE A 13 -9.21 -30.10 25.44
CA PHE A 13 -9.05 -28.68 25.10
C PHE A 13 -9.92 -27.75 25.96
N ALA A 14 -11.10 -28.22 26.41
CA ALA A 14 -11.95 -27.45 27.31
C ALA A 14 -11.35 -27.34 28.72
N ALA A 15 -10.84 -28.43 29.31
CA ALA A 15 -10.20 -28.39 30.62
C ALA A 15 -8.94 -27.52 30.61
N HIS A 16 -8.12 -27.59 29.54
CA HIS A 16 -6.99 -26.69 29.38
C HIS A 16 -7.43 -25.23 29.25
N ASN A 17 -8.42 -24.93 28.40
CA ASN A 17 -8.94 -23.57 28.25
C ASN A 17 -9.55 -23.01 29.55
N ALA A 18 -10.34 -23.82 30.26
CA ALA A 18 -10.96 -23.45 31.54
C ALA A 18 -9.91 -23.20 32.64
N SER A 19 -8.84 -24.01 32.68
CA SER A 19 -7.74 -23.82 33.65
C SER A 19 -7.06 -22.45 33.51
N GLN A 20 -7.05 -21.88 32.30
CA GLN A 20 -6.46 -20.57 31.99
C GLN A 20 -7.47 -19.41 32.10
N HIS A 21 -8.77 -19.68 32.28
CA HIS A 21 -9.85 -18.69 32.22
C HIS A 21 -10.94 -18.97 33.25
N ASP A 22 -10.71 -18.59 34.51
CA ASP A 22 -11.67 -18.59 35.63
C ASP A 22 -12.53 -19.88 35.78
N GLY A 23 -11.98 -21.04 35.39
CA GLY A 23 -12.64 -22.34 35.51
C GLY A 23 -13.77 -22.60 34.48
N THR A 24 -13.95 -21.74 33.47
CA THR A 24 -14.99 -21.92 32.43
C THR A 24 -14.38 -21.88 31.03
N ALA A 25 -14.50 -22.98 30.30
CA ALA A 25 -14.08 -23.08 28.91
C ALA A 25 -15.02 -22.28 27.99
N GLN A 26 -14.41 -21.50 27.09
CA GLN A 26 -15.13 -20.78 26.05
C GLN A 26 -15.36 -21.68 24.83
N SER A 27 -16.63 -21.97 24.54
CA SER A 27 -17.01 -22.93 23.49
C SER A 27 -16.43 -22.59 22.11
N GLY A 28 -16.40 -21.31 21.73
CA GLY A 28 -15.84 -20.88 20.43
C GLY A 28 -14.36 -21.22 20.29
N SER A 29 -13.57 -20.94 21.33
CA SER A 29 -12.12 -21.20 21.38
C SER A 29 -11.82 -22.70 21.31
N VAL A 30 -12.57 -23.51 22.05
CA VAL A 30 -12.42 -24.98 22.07
C VAL A 30 -12.82 -25.60 20.73
N ILE A 31 -13.96 -25.21 20.16
CA ILE A 31 -14.40 -25.69 18.83
C ILE A 31 -13.35 -25.33 17.77
N GLY A 32 -12.86 -24.09 17.78
CA GLY A 32 -11.83 -23.62 16.84
C GLY A 32 -10.55 -24.47 16.93
N LYS A 33 -10.09 -24.77 18.15
CA LYS A 33 -8.88 -25.58 18.38
C LYS A 33 -9.05 -27.02 17.89
N ILE A 34 -10.20 -27.66 18.17
CA ILE A 34 -10.50 -29.03 17.71
C ILE A 34 -10.55 -29.09 16.17
N LEU A 35 -11.20 -28.13 15.51
CA LEU A 35 -11.27 -28.09 14.06
C LEU A 35 -9.92 -27.79 13.39
N ALA A 36 -9.01 -27.09 14.09
CA ALA A 36 -7.64 -26.88 13.64
C ALA A 36 -6.80 -28.16 13.74
N GLU A 37 -6.91 -28.88 14.87
CA GLU A 37 -6.18 -30.12 15.14
C GLU A 37 -6.69 -31.29 14.27
N TYR A 38 -8.00 -31.34 14.01
CA TYR A 38 -8.65 -32.40 13.24
C TYR A 38 -9.39 -31.82 12.02
N PRO A 39 -8.67 -31.46 10.93
CA PRO A 39 -9.25 -30.84 9.75
C PRO A 39 -10.40 -31.62 9.10
N ASP A 40 -10.39 -32.96 9.20
CA ASP A 40 -11.43 -33.83 8.62
C ASP A 40 -12.83 -33.54 9.20
N LEU A 41 -12.90 -33.06 10.45
CA LEU A 41 -14.16 -32.71 11.11
C LEU A 41 -14.81 -31.44 10.52
N LYS A 42 -14.05 -30.61 9.78
CA LYS A 42 -14.58 -29.39 9.12
C LYS A 42 -15.67 -29.69 8.10
N SER A 43 -15.65 -30.89 7.51
CA SER A 43 -16.67 -31.34 6.56
C SER A 43 -18.03 -31.64 7.21
N ARG A 44 -18.06 -31.89 8.52
CA ARG A 44 -19.24 -32.36 9.28
C ARG A 44 -19.55 -31.50 10.51
N VAL A 45 -19.20 -30.22 10.47
CA VAL A 45 -19.30 -29.27 11.60
C VAL A 45 -20.66 -29.31 12.30
N LYS A 46 -21.77 -29.34 11.55
CA LYS A 46 -23.13 -29.36 12.12
C LYS A 46 -23.41 -30.60 12.97
N GLU A 47 -22.80 -31.73 12.62
CA GLU A 47 -22.97 -33.01 13.34
C GLU A 47 -22.03 -33.11 14.55
N VAL A 48 -20.81 -32.58 14.44
CA VAL A 48 -19.78 -32.73 15.47
C VAL A 48 -19.85 -31.65 16.55
N VAL A 49 -20.37 -30.46 16.27
CA VAL A 49 -20.49 -29.37 17.27
C VAL A 49 -21.33 -29.78 18.49
N PRO A 50 -22.50 -30.44 18.34
CA PRO A 50 -23.23 -30.96 19.50
C PRO A 50 -22.41 -31.94 20.36
N ILE A 51 -21.59 -32.77 19.72
CA ILE A 51 -20.72 -33.76 20.38
C ILE A 51 -19.56 -33.06 21.11
N ILE A 52 -18.93 -32.07 20.49
CA ILE A 52 -17.90 -31.23 21.10
C ILE A 52 -18.46 -30.49 22.33
N ASN A 53 -19.67 -29.96 22.22
CA ASN A 53 -20.33 -29.27 23.34
C ASN A 53 -20.62 -30.19 24.52
N GLN A 54 -20.79 -31.50 24.30
CA GLN A 54 -20.91 -32.46 25.38
C GLN A 54 -19.61 -32.54 26.20
N GLY A 55 -18.45 -32.64 25.54
CA GLY A 55 -17.16 -32.64 26.22
C GLY A 55 -16.83 -31.31 26.90
N ILE A 56 -17.20 -30.17 26.29
CA ILE A 56 -17.07 -28.85 26.92
C ILE A 56 -17.91 -28.76 28.20
N LYS A 57 -19.16 -29.23 28.15
CA LYS A 57 -20.06 -29.21 29.30
C LYS A 57 -19.53 -30.07 30.45
N GLU A 58 -18.93 -31.22 30.13
CA GLU A 58 -18.31 -32.10 31.10
C GLU A 58 -17.10 -31.43 31.77
N ALA A 59 -16.18 -30.85 30.99
CA ALA A 59 -15.04 -30.13 31.54
C ALA A 59 -15.46 -28.92 32.40
N ASN A 60 -16.50 -28.18 31.99
CA ASN A 60 -17.04 -27.06 32.76
C ASN A 60 -17.83 -27.49 34.02
N SER A 61 -18.14 -28.77 34.18
CA SER A 61 -18.75 -29.29 35.40
C SER A 61 -17.74 -29.57 36.52
N TRP A 62 -16.44 -29.61 36.18
CA TRP A 62 -15.36 -29.82 37.11
C TRP A 62 -14.95 -28.51 37.78
N THR A 63 -14.39 -28.60 39.00
CA THR A 63 -13.75 -27.45 39.63
C THR A 63 -12.45 -27.10 38.90
N GLN A 64 -11.97 -25.87 39.09
CA GLN A 64 -10.70 -25.43 38.50
C GLN A 64 -9.52 -26.34 38.91
N GLU A 65 -9.49 -26.80 40.17
CA GLU A 65 -8.49 -27.77 40.65
C GLU A 65 -8.60 -29.11 39.93
N GLN A 66 -9.81 -29.60 39.67
CA GLN A 66 -10.04 -30.86 38.94
C GLN A 66 -9.64 -30.73 37.46
N GLN A 67 -9.95 -29.59 36.82
CA GLN A 67 -9.55 -29.29 35.45
C GLN A 67 -8.02 -29.26 35.34
N GLN A 68 -7.36 -28.55 36.26
CA GLN A 68 -5.90 -28.46 36.28
C GLN A 68 -5.27 -29.83 36.50
N LYS A 69 -5.74 -30.60 37.51
CA LYS A 69 -5.25 -31.94 37.78
C LYS A 69 -5.45 -32.90 36.60
N TYR A 70 -6.60 -32.82 35.92
CA TYR A 70 -6.86 -33.62 34.72
C TYR A 70 -5.85 -33.32 33.60
N ILE A 71 -5.48 -32.05 33.39
CA ILE A 71 -4.44 -31.68 32.43
C ILE A 71 -3.06 -32.13 32.89
N GLU A 72 -2.71 -31.94 34.17
CA GLU A 72 -1.42 -32.38 34.73
C GLU A 72 -1.21 -33.89 34.61
N ASP A 73 -2.25 -34.69 34.93
CA ASP A 73 -2.18 -36.15 34.95
C ASP A 73 -2.19 -36.77 33.54
N ASN A 74 -2.88 -36.15 32.57
CA ASN A 74 -3.14 -36.77 31.26
C ASN A 74 -2.48 -36.06 30.08
N TYR A 75 -2.26 -34.75 30.17
CA TYR A 75 -1.75 -33.91 29.09
C TYR A 75 -0.74 -32.85 29.58
N PRO A 76 0.31 -33.24 30.31
CA PRO A 76 1.29 -32.30 30.87
C PRO A 76 1.98 -31.46 29.78
N GLU A 77 2.05 -31.95 28.54
CA GLU A 77 2.59 -31.21 27.40
C GLU A 77 1.81 -29.93 27.06
N LEU A 78 0.53 -29.85 27.45
CA LEU A 78 -0.27 -28.64 27.25
C LEU A 78 0.08 -27.53 28.24
N LEU A 79 0.72 -27.87 29.37
CA LEU A 79 1.15 -26.91 30.40
C LEU A 79 2.53 -26.32 30.08
N GLU A 80 3.29 -26.96 29.20
CA GLU A 80 4.54 -26.39 28.70
C GLU A 80 4.21 -25.18 27.82
N SER A 81 4.36 -23.98 28.38
CA SER A 81 4.27 -22.76 27.61
C SER A 81 5.45 -22.73 26.64
N HIS A 82 5.25 -23.21 25.42
CA HIS A 82 6.04 -22.71 24.30
C HIS A 82 5.67 -21.24 24.15
N LYS A 83 6.41 -20.36 24.82
CA LYS A 83 6.59 -19.00 24.33
C LYS A 83 7.14 -19.21 22.92
N ILE A 84 6.26 -19.12 21.93
CA ILE A 84 6.69 -18.84 20.57
C ILE A 84 7.46 -17.54 20.74
N GLU A 85 8.79 -17.59 20.66
CA GLU A 85 9.57 -16.38 20.45
C GLU A 85 9.00 -15.81 19.16
N GLU A 86 8.11 -14.81 19.27
CA GLU A 86 7.67 -14.06 18.12
C GLU A 86 8.96 -13.50 17.53
N ALA A 87 9.39 -14.07 16.40
CA ALA A 87 10.49 -13.53 15.63
C ALA A 87 10.23 -12.02 15.51
N PRO A 88 11.25 -11.17 15.72
CA PRO A 88 11.05 -9.74 15.67
C PRO A 88 10.28 -9.41 14.39
N LYS A 89 9.14 -8.72 14.54
CA LYS A 89 8.28 -8.33 13.42
C LYS A 89 9.01 -7.27 12.59
N THR A 90 10.02 -7.71 11.85
CA THR A 90 10.84 -6.86 10.99
C THR A 90 10.18 -6.75 9.63
N LEU A 91 10.42 -5.63 8.94
CA LEU A 91 10.01 -5.48 7.56
C LEU A 91 10.65 -6.58 6.68
N PRO A 92 9.93 -7.10 5.67
CA PRO A 92 10.50 -8.07 4.75
C PRO A 92 11.68 -7.45 3.99
N PRO A 93 12.71 -8.23 3.64
CA PRO A 93 13.84 -7.68 2.91
C PRO A 93 13.44 -7.20 1.50
N LEU A 94 14.05 -6.11 1.05
CA LEU A 94 13.88 -5.62 -0.32
C LEU A 94 14.56 -6.60 -1.30
N LYS A 95 14.00 -6.72 -2.51
CA LYS A 95 14.58 -7.57 -3.57
C LYS A 95 15.70 -6.82 -4.29
N ASN A 96 16.73 -7.56 -4.71
CA ASN A 96 17.86 -7.04 -5.51
C ASN A 96 18.69 -5.94 -4.85
N VAL A 97 18.73 -5.87 -3.51
CA VAL A 97 19.49 -4.84 -2.77
C VAL A 97 20.98 -4.92 -3.10
N GLU A 98 21.50 -6.12 -3.33
CA GLU A 98 22.89 -6.38 -3.68
C GLU A 98 23.35 -5.72 -4.98
N LYS A 99 22.40 -5.31 -5.85
CA LYS A 99 22.71 -4.62 -7.11
C LYS A 99 22.98 -3.13 -6.93
N TRP A 100 22.66 -2.57 -5.76
CA TRP A 100 22.66 -1.13 -5.54
C TRP A 100 23.55 -0.77 -4.35
N PRO A 101 24.47 0.19 -4.50
CA PRO A 101 25.39 0.57 -3.43
C PRO A 101 24.71 1.35 -2.30
N LEU A 102 23.54 1.95 -2.57
CA LEU A 102 22.80 2.77 -1.61
C LEU A 102 21.30 2.66 -1.88
N ILE A 103 20.54 2.29 -0.85
CA ILE A 103 19.09 2.32 -0.91
C ILE A 103 18.60 3.73 -0.59
N LYS A 104 17.68 4.25 -1.40
CA LYS A 104 17.00 5.52 -1.13
C LYS A 104 15.50 5.30 -1.13
N THR A 105 14.82 5.70 -0.06
CA THR A 105 13.36 5.72 0.03
C THR A 105 12.86 7.16 -0.12
N ARG A 106 11.57 7.35 -0.41
CA ARG A 106 10.99 8.70 -0.40
C ARG A 106 9.58 8.75 0.16
N PHE A 107 9.34 9.75 1.00
CA PHE A 107 8.01 10.26 1.28
C PHE A 107 7.73 11.48 0.40
N ALA A 108 6.59 11.47 -0.29
CA ALA A 108 6.28 12.43 -1.35
C ALA A 108 4.90 13.08 -1.14
N PRO A 109 4.75 13.98 -0.14
CA PRO A 109 3.48 14.64 0.15
C PRO A 109 3.21 15.78 -0.84
N ASN A 110 1.93 16.08 -1.06
CA ASN A 110 1.55 17.37 -1.63
C ASN A 110 1.54 18.37 -0.46
N PRO A 111 2.08 19.58 -0.60
CA PRO A 111 2.04 20.61 0.44
C PRO A 111 0.71 21.39 0.43
N ASP A 112 -0.42 20.72 0.26
CA ASP A 112 -1.77 21.29 0.17
C ASP A 112 -2.55 21.19 1.50
N GLY A 113 -1.95 20.59 2.53
CA GLY A 113 -2.53 20.46 3.87
C GLY A 113 -1.58 19.79 4.86
N ALA A 114 -1.98 19.79 6.13
CA ALA A 114 -1.22 19.16 7.20
C ALA A 114 -1.23 17.63 7.07
N LEU A 115 -0.18 16.98 7.57
CA LEU A 115 -0.15 15.52 7.63
C LEU A 115 -1.20 15.01 8.63
N HIS A 116 -1.66 13.79 8.39
CA HIS A 116 -2.59 13.10 9.30
C HIS A 116 -2.03 11.74 9.70
N LEU A 117 -2.70 11.02 10.60
CA LEU A 117 -2.19 9.74 11.09
C LEU A 117 -1.96 8.71 9.96
N GLY A 118 -2.79 8.71 8.92
CA GLY A 118 -2.57 7.88 7.73
C GLY A 118 -1.30 8.21 6.93
N SER A 119 -0.71 9.40 7.11
CA SER A 119 0.57 9.77 6.50
C SER A 119 1.74 9.10 7.25
N ALA A 120 1.58 8.83 8.56
CA ALA A 120 2.63 8.25 9.37
C ALA A 120 3.04 6.85 8.90
N GLU A 121 2.10 6.04 8.40
CA GLU A 121 2.39 4.68 7.93
C GLU A 121 3.42 4.65 6.77
N PRO A 122 3.21 5.30 5.61
CA PRO A 122 4.21 5.31 4.55
C PRO A 122 5.50 6.03 4.95
N ILE A 123 5.44 7.03 5.84
CA ILE A 123 6.62 7.71 6.40
C ILE A 123 7.49 6.70 7.16
N ILE A 124 6.90 6.02 8.14
CA ILE A 124 7.59 5.04 8.99
C ILE A 124 8.13 3.90 8.15
N PHE A 125 7.38 3.38 7.18
CA PHE A 125 7.90 2.34 6.28
C PHE A 125 9.12 2.81 5.48
N CYS A 126 9.08 4.01 4.90
CA CYS A 126 10.21 4.53 4.16
C CYS A 126 11.43 4.77 5.06
N ASP A 127 11.22 5.27 6.28
CA ASP A 127 12.28 5.54 7.26
C ASP A 127 12.90 4.25 7.80
N GLU A 128 12.09 3.26 8.18
CA GLU A 128 12.58 1.97 8.66
C GLU A 128 13.34 1.21 7.57
N TYR A 129 12.91 1.27 6.30
CA TYR A 129 13.71 0.72 5.21
C TYR A 129 15.03 1.46 5.00
N ALA A 130 15.05 2.80 5.10
CA ALA A 130 16.29 3.56 5.04
C ALA A 130 17.24 3.14 6.18
N LYS A 131 16.76 3.02 7.42
CA LYS A 131 17.55 2.54 8.57
C LYS A 131 18.07 1.11 8.37
N MET A 132 17.19 0.18 7.98
CA MET A 132 17.53 -1.24 7.77
C MET A 132 18.70 -1.42 6.81
N TYR A 133 18.76 -0.60 5.76
CA TYR A 133 19.78 -0.69 4.71
C TYR A 133 20.87 0.38 4.79
N LYS A 134 20.93 1.17 5.88
CA LYS A 134 21.84 2.32 6.01
C LYS A 134 21.76 3.25 4.80
N GLY A 135 20.54 3.39 4.28
CA GLY A 135 20.18 4.17 3.12
C GLY A 135 19.84 5.62 3.45
N HIS A 136 19.24 6.30 2.48
CA HIS A 136 18.76 7.68 2.62
C HIS A 136 17.24 7.74 2.60
N PHE A 137 16.68 8.62 3.43
CA PHE A 137 15.29 9.04 3.37
C PHE A 137 15.17 10.38 2.64
N ILE A 138 14.36 10.41 1.59
CA ILE A 138 14.10 11.61 0.78
C ILE A 138 12.72 12.19 1.12
N LEU A 139 12.67 13.48 1.42
CA LEU A 139 11.44 14.27 1.40
C LEU A 139 11.29 14.95 0.04
N ARG A 140 10.17 14.71 -0.66
CA ARG A 140 9.89 15.33 -1.94
C ARG A 140 8.51 15.97 -1.98
N TYR A 141 8.44 17.29 -1.95
CA TYR A 141 7.16 18.01 -2.07
C TYR A 141 6.65 17.89 -3.51
N GLU A 142 5.50 17.25 -3.67
CA GLU A 142 4.78 17.08 -4.94
C GLU A 142 3.86 18.28 -5.17
N ASP A 143 4.45 19.43 -5.53
CA ASP A 143 3.75 20.71 -5.66
C ASP A 143 3.36 21.10 -7.09
N THR A 144 3.42 20.18 -8.06
CA THR A 144 3.23 20.48 -9.49
C THR A 144 1.78 20.73 -9.93
N SER A 145 0.83 20.89 -9.00
CA SER A 145 -0.60 20.93 -9.32
C SER A 145 -1.35 22.07 -8.60
N ALA A 146 -1.00 23.31 -8.94
CA ALA A 146 -1.60 24.52 -8.36
C ALA A 146 -3.13 24.59 -8.46
N GLU A 147 -3.74 23.98 -9.49
CA GLU A 147 -5.19 24.00 -9.68
C GLU A 147 -5.97 23.02 -8.79
N VAL A 148 -5.53 21.76 -8.73
CA VAL A 148 -6.25 20.67 -8.03
C VAL A 148 -5.82 20.52 -6.58
N LYS A 149 -4.54 20.78 -6.30
CA LYS A 149 -3.90 20.63 -4.99
C LYS A 149 -3.01 21.85 -4.74
N PRO A 150 -3.63 23.02 -4.54
CA PRO A 150 -2.89 24.28 -4.43
C PRO A 150 -1.89 24.19 -3.26
N PRO A 151 -0.59 24.39 -3.52
CA PRO A 151 0.39 24.42 -2.46
C PRO A 151 0.10 25.54 -1.46
N ILE A 152 0.24 25.25 -0.17
CA ILE A 152 0.10 26.20 0.93
C ILE A 152 1.53 26.46 1.45
N PRO A 153 2.07 27.69 1.37
CA PRO A 153 3.45 28.00 1.74
C PRO A 153 3.86 27.50 3.14
N GLU A 154 2.95 27.60 4.11
CA GLU A 154 3.18 27.18 5.50
C GLU A 154 3.33 25.66 5.63
N MET A 155 2.77 24.87 4.71
CA MET A 155 2.81 23.42 4.79
C MET A 155 4.19 22.84 4.47
N TYR A 156 5.06 23.58 3.79
CA TYR A 156 6.43 23.12 3.54
C TYR A 156 7.20 22.92 4.85
N ASP A 157 7.11 23.90 5.75
CA ASP A 157 7.77 23.85 7.05
C ASP A 157 7.00 22.92 8.01
N ALA A 158 5.67 22.98 8.06
CA ALA A 158 4.86 22.12 8.93
C ALA A 158 5.07 20.62 8.64
N ILE A 159 5.12 20.22 7.37
CA ILE A 159 5.39 18.82 6.98
C ILE A 159 6.78 18.38 7.45
N LEU A 160 7.78 19.26 7.36
CA LEU A 160 9.13 18.94 7.82
C LEU A 160 9.18 18.84 9.35
N GLU A 161 8.49 19.72 10.06
CA GLU A 161 8.36 19.68 11.52
C GLU A 161 7.69 18.38 11.98
N ASP A 162 6.62 17.93 11.32
CA ASP A 162 5.94 16.67 11.63
C ASP A 162 6.86 15.45 11.43
N LEU A 163 7.68 15.45 10.37
CA LEU A 163 8.66 14.38 10.15
C LEU A 163 9.73 14.36 11.25
N LEU A 164 10.23 15.52 11.65
CA LEU A 164 11.17 15.64 12.75
C LEU A 164 10.54 15.20 14.09
N TRP A 165 9.27 15.54 14.32
CA TRP A 165 8.52 15.11 15.50
C TRP A 165 8.35 13.58 15.55
N LEU A 166 8.14 12.94 14.39
CA LEU A 166 8.13 11.48 14.26
C LEU A 166 9.52 10.83 14.44
N GLY A 167 10.58 11.62 14.60
CA GLY A 167 11.95 11.13 14.72
C GLY A 167 12.58 10.69 13.40
N VAL A 168 12.00 11.10 12.27
CA VAL A 168 12.51 10.80 10.93
C VAL A 168 13.65 11.74 10.59
N LYS A 169 14.78 11.19 10.15
CA LYS A 169 15.89 11.96 9.62
C LYS A 169 15.73 12.12 8.11
N VAL A 170 15.58 13.35 7.63
CA VAL A 170 15.57 13.66 6.20
C VAL A 170 17.00 13.85 5.69
N ASP A 171 17.46 13.00 4.78
CA ASP A 171 18.81 13.09 4.20
C ASP A 171 18.85 13.97 2.95
N GLU A 172 17.76 13.99 2.17
CA GLU A 172 17.64 14.82 0.96
C GLU A 172 16.24 15.44 0.88
N LYS A 173 16.16 16.67 0.37
CA LYS A 173 14.91 17.43 0.21
C LYS A 173 14.79 17.95 -1.21
N TYR A 174 13.65 17.73 -1.85
CA TYR A 174 13.36 18.22 -3.21
C TYR A 174 11.97 18.85 -3.27
N ILE A 175 11.86 19.95 -4.01
CA ILE A 175 10.60 20.58 -4.37
C ILE A 175 10.41 20.34 -5.86
N GLN A 176 9.25 19.85 -6.30
CA GLN A 176 9.06 19.48 -7.70
C GLN A 176 8.93 20.70 -8.62
N SER A 177 8.34 21.79 -8.15
CA SER A 177 8.24 23.03 -8.93
C SER A 177 9.61 23.64 -9.27
N ASP A 178 10.61 23.51 -8.39
CA ASP A 178 12.01 23.93 -8.66
C ASP A 178 12.71 23.09 -9.75
N ARG A 179 12.04 22.09 -10.31
CA ARG A 179 12.61 21.09 -11.22
C ARG A 179 11.88 21.00 -12.56
N VAL A 180 10.99 21.93 -12.86
CA VAL A 180 10.19 21.94 -14.10
C VAL A 180 11.08 21.86 -15.34
N GLU A 181 12.20 22.58 -15.37
CA GLU A 181 13.20 22.51 -16.45
C GLU A 181 13.74 21.10 -16.71
N VAL A 182 13.91 20.30 -15.65
CA VAL A 182 14.32 18.90 -15.79
C VAL A 182 13.23 18.10 -16.51
N TYR A 183 11.96 18.33 -16.17
CA TYR A 183 10.84 17.65 -16.82
C TYR A 183 10.68 18.08 -18.27
N TYR A 184 10.83 19.37 -18.58
CA TYR A 184 10.77 19.88 -19.95
C TYR A 184 11.87 19.29 -20.82
N LYS A 185 13.10 19.17 -20.30
CA LYS A 185 14.19 18.48 -20.99
C LYS A 185 13.82 17.03 -21.34
N TYR A 186 13.26 16.27 -20.39
CA TYR A 186 12.86 14.89 -20.65
C TYR A 186 11.63 14.78 -21.55
N ALA A 187 10.69 15.74 -21.46
CA ALA A 187 9.55 15.84 -22.36
C ALA A 187 10.01 16.04 -23.82
N GLU A 188 10.94 16.98 -24.05
CA GLU A 188 11.52 17.20 -25.36
C GLU A 188 12.25 15.95 -25.87
N GLN A 189 13.03 15.28 -25.01
CA GLN A 189 13.73 14.06 -25.36
C GLN A 189 12.76 12.95 -25.79
N VAL A 190 11.72 12.66 -25.00
CA VAL A 190 10.78 11.57 -25.30
C VAL A 190 9.94 11.86 -26.55
N LEU A 191 9.63 13.13 -26.82
CA LEU A 191 8.98 13.56 -28.06
C LEU A 191 9.91 13.39 -29.27
N ARG A 192 11.18 13.78 -29.14
CA ARG A 192 12.21 13.64 -30.18
C ARG A 192 12.47 12.17 -30.52
N GLU A 193 12.44 11.28 -29.54
CA GLU A 193 12.57 9.84 -29.71
C GLU A 193 11.29 9.18 -30.27
N GLY A 194 10.20 9.93 -30.44
CA GLY A 194 8.93 9.42 -30.97
C GLY A 194 8.10 8.61 -29.98
N ASN A 195 8.47 8.61 -28.70
CA ASN A 195 7.86 7.85 -27.60
C ASN A 195 6.73 8.64 -26.89
N ALA A 196 6.48 9.88 -27.27
CA ALA A 196 5.37 10.71 -26.82
C ALA A 196 4.79 11.52 -28.00
N TYR A 197 3.65 12.17 -27.78
CA TYR A 197 3.05 13.08 -28.75
C TYR A 197 2.23 14.19 -28.06
N VAL A 198 2.09 15.32 -28.74
CA VAL A 198 1.17 16.39 -28.35
C VAL A 198 -0.18 16.12 -28.99
N CYS A 199 -1.21 15.99 -28.15
CA CYS A 199 -2.59 15.72 -28.55
C CYS A 199 -3.43 16.99 -28.36
N ASP A 200 -4.00 17.47 -29.46
CA ASP A 200 -4.93 18.61 -29.55
C ASP A 200 -6.33 18.17 -30.02
N CYS A 201 -6.64 16.86 -29.93
CA CYS A 201 -7.98 16.36 -30.16
C CYS A 201 -8.95 16.91 -29.12
N ASP A 202 -10.17 17.23 -29.54
CA ASP A 202 -11.25 17.51 -28.59
C ASP A 202 -11.50 16.30 -27.66
N VAL A 203 -11.96 16.59 -26.45
CA VAL A 203 -12.08 15.60 -25.37
C VAL A 203 -13.02 14.45 -25.76
N GLU A 204 -14.11 14.74 -26.47
CA GLU A 204 -15.10 13.72 -26.85
C GLU A 204 -14.55 12.78 -27.92
N THR A 205 -13.92 13.32 -28.97
CA THR A 205 -13.25 12.55 -30.02
C THR A 205 -12.12 11.70 -29.46
N PHE A 206 -11.26 12.27 -28.62
CA PHE A 206 -10.18 11.50 -28.00
C PHE A 206 -10.74 10.37 -27.14
N ARG A 207 -11.76 10.65 -26.31
CA ARG A 207 -12.38 9.64 -25.45
C ARG A 207 -12.99 8.50 -26.26
N LYS A 208 -13.63 8.79 -27.39
CA LYS A 208 -14.16 7.75 -28.29
C LYS A 208 -13.04 6.85 -28.82
N LEU A 209 -12.01 7.43 -29.40
CA LEU A 209 -10.87 6.69 -29.96
C LEU A 209 -10.14 5.86 -28.89
N TYR A 210 -9.95 6.44 -27.70
CA TYR A 210 -9.38 5.78 -26.54
C TYR A 210 -10.19 4.55 -26.08
N MET A 211 -11.53 4.66 -26.06
CA MET A 211 -12.41 3.53 -25.75
C MET A 211 -12.39 2.45 -26.85
N GLU A 212 -12.28 2.87 -28.11
CA GLU A 212 -12.14 2.00 -29.28
C GLU A 212 -10.71 1.44 -29.46
N LYS A 213 -9.77 1.77 -28.56
CA LYS A 213 -8.34 1.37 -28.64
C LYS A 213 -7.67 1.77 -29.96
N THR A 214 -8.13 2.86 -30.56
CA THR A 214 -7.65 3.37 -31.84
C THR A 214 -6.78 4.60 -31.61
N ALA A 215 -5.66 4.69 -32.33
CA ALA A 215 -4.78 5.86 -32.27
C ALA A 215 -5.49 7.11 -32.77
N CYS A 216 -5.30 8.25 -32.08
CA CYS A 216 -5.75 9.52 -32.62
C CYS A 216 -4.80 10.02 -33.73
N PRO A 217 -5.26 10.92 -34.62
CA PRO A 217 -4.44 11.44 -35.71
C PRO A 217 -3.12 12.09 -35.26
N CYS A 218 -3.08 12.65 -34.04
CA CYS A 218 -1.90 13.31 -33.49
C CYS A 218 -0.77 12.33 -33.14
N ARG A 219 -1.11 11.07 -32.87
CA ARG A 219 -0.18 10.06 -32.33
C ARG A 219 0.96 9.72 -33.30
N GLU A 220 0.68 9.71 -34.60
CA GLU A 220 1.63 9.29 -35.64
C GLU A 220 2.31 10.47 -36.35
N LEU A 221 2.11 11.71 -35.87
CA LEU A 221 2.82 12.87 -36.41
C LEU A 221 4.33 12.74 -36.15
N PRO A 222 5.18 13.18 -37.11
CA PRO A 222 6.62 13.04 -37.01
C PRO A 222 7.19 13.86 -35.84
N PRO A 223 8.34 13.46 -35.25
CA PRO A 223 8.93 14.14 -34.10
C PRO A 223 9.13 15.66 -34.28
N GLU A 224 9.47 16.10 -35.49
CA GLU A 224 9.64 17.53 -35.83
C GLU A 224 8.35 18.33 -35.59
N GLU A 225 7.20 17.77 -35.97
CA GLU A 225 5.89 18.38 -35.73
C GLU A 225 5.52 18.33 -34.24
N GLN A 226 5.86 17.25 -33.54
CA GLN A 226 5.63 17.15 -32.09
C GLN A 226 6.42 18.20 -31.31
N LEU A 227 7.68 18.44 -31.68
CA LEU A 227 8.52 19.47 -31.08
C LEU A 227 8.00 20.88 -31.39
N ARG A 228 7.49 21.11 -32.61
CA ARG A 228 6.83 22.37 -32.94
C ARG A 228 5.61 22.62 -32.04
N ARG A 229 4.74 21.61 -31.89
CA ARG A 229 3.56 21.70 -31.02
C ARG A 229 3.92 21.84 -29.55
N TRP A 230 4.99 21.19 -29.10
CA TRP A 230 5.50 21.34 -27.75
C TRP A 230 5.94 22.78 -27.46
N ASN A 231 6.67 23.42 -28.39
CA ASN A 231 7.02 24.83 -28.25
C ASN A 231 5.77 25.73 -28.18
N MET A 232 4.74 25.43 -28.96
CA MET A 232 3.45 26.13 -28.89
C MET A 232 2.74 25.98 -27.52
N MET A 233 2.98 24.88 -26.80
CA MET A 233 2.47 24.72 -25.43
C MET A 233 3.24 25.57 -24.42
N LEU A 234 4.51 25.87 -24.69
CA LEU A 234 5.39 26.65 -23.80
C LEU A 234 5.32 28.16 -24.07
N ASP A 235 5.14 28.57 -25.32
CA ASP A 235 5.11 29.99 -25.72
C ASP A 235 3.73 30.66 -25.57
N GLY A 236 2.72 29.91 -25.11
CA GLY A 236 1.35 30.38 -24.90
C GLY A 236 0.48 30.39 -26.15
N SER A 237 0.91 29.80 -27.27
CA SER A 237 0.08 29.64 -28.46
C SER A 237 -1.11 28.70 -28.24
N TYR A 238 -0.96 27.70 -27.37
CA TYR A 238 -2.06 26.88 -26.85
C TYR A 238 -2.51 27.40 -25.49
N ALA A 239 -3.83 27.50 -25.29
CA ALA A 239 -4.42 27.86 -24.00
C ALA A 239 -4.60 26.63 -23.10
N GLN A 240 -4.93 26.88 -21.82
CA GLN A 240 -5.29 25.81 -20.89
C GLN A 240 -6.40 24.91 -21.46
N GLY A 241 -6.09 23.62 -21.59
CA GLY A 241 -7.01 22.59 -22.10
C GLY A 241 -6.92 22.31 -23.61
N ASP A 242 -6.23 23.15 -24.37
CA ASP A 242 -6.12 22.98 -25.84
C ASP A 242 -5.23 21.80 -26.24
N ALA A 243 -4.20 21.51 -25.45
CA ALA A 243 -3.23 20.46 -25.77
C ALA A 243 -2.69 19.74 -24.51
N VAL A 244 -2.35 18.47 -24.70
CA VAL A 244 -1.70 17.64 -23.67
C VAL A 244 -0.59 16.80 -24.27
N VAL A 245 0.51 16.61 -23.54
CA VAL A 245 1.55 15.64 -23.92
C VAL A 245 1.13 14.26 -23.40
N ARG A 246 1.12 13.26 -24.27
CA ARG A 246 0.80 11.86 -23.95
C ARG A 246 1.99 10.95 -24.22
N ILE A 247 2.23 10.00 -23.33
CA ILE A 247 3.26 8.96 -23.52
C ILE A 247 2.67 7.87 -24.39
N LYS A 248 3.33 7.49 -25.49
CA LYS A 248 2.88 6.38 -26.32
C LYS A 248 3.07 5.08 -25.57
N THR A 249 1.98 4.37 -25.35
CA THR A 249 1.98 3.03 -24.74
C THR A 249 1.21 2.07 -25.63
N ASP A 250 0.92 0.87 -25.13
CA ASP A 250 0.06 -0.08 -25.83
C ASP A 250 -1.41 0.33 -25.68
N LEU A 251 -2.04 0.72 -26.78
CA LEU A 251 -3.48 1.04 -26.82
C LEU A 251 -4.36 -0.19 -26.52
N ASN A 252 -3.81 -1.40 -26.64
CA ASN A 252 -4.52 -2.63 -26.30
C ASN A 252 -4.40 -3.04 -24.84
N ASP A 253 -3.60 -2.34 -24.02
CA ASP A 253 -3.37 -2.68 -22.61
C ASP A 253 -4.71 -2.91 -21.88
N PRO A 254 -4.89 -4.02 -21.15
CA PRO A 254 -6.14 -4.31 -20.47
C PRO A 254 -6.52 -3.23 -19.45
N ASN A 255 -5.55 -2.52 -18.86
CA ASN A 255 -5.76 -1.37 -18.00
C ASN A 255 -5.88 -0.08 -18.83
N PRO A 256 -7.09 0.51 -18.95
CA PRO A 256 -7.28 1.73 -19.71
C PRO A 256 -6.37 2.86 -19.22
N ALA A 257 -6.12 2.98 -17.91
CA ALA A 257 -5.36 4.09 -17.34
C ALA A 257 -3.90 4.17 -17.84
N VAL A 258 -3.37 3.08 -18.40
CA VAL A 258 -2.01 3.02 -18.96
C VAL A 258 -1.98 3.41 -20.44
N ARG A 259 -3.11 3.36 -21.16
CA ARG A 259 -3.17 3.68 -22.59
C ARG A 259 -2.99 5.17 -22.81
N ASP A 260 -1.93 5.53 -23.53
CA ASP A 260 -1.59 6.89 -23.92
C ASP A 260 -1.91 7.97 -22.86
N TRP A 261 -1.44 7.74 -21.63
CA TRP A 261 -1.76 8.56 -20.47
C TRP A 261 -1.14 9.96 -20.59
N PRO A 262 -1.81 11.01 -20.05
CA PRO A 262 -1.31 12.37 -20.13
C PRO A 262 -0.16 12.59 -19.14
N ALA A 263 1.00 13.00 -19.64
CA ALA A 263 2.19 13.30 -18.83
C ALA A 263 2.32 14.80 -18.50
N LEU A 264 1.99 15.68 -19.45
CA LEU A 264 2.02 17.13 -19.24
C LEU A 264 0.74 17.77 -19.75
N ARG A 265 0.31 18.84 -19.06
CA ARG A 265 -0.84 19.68 -19.42
C ARG A 265 -0.45 21.15 -19.31
N ILE A 266 -1.18 21.99 -20.01
CA ILE A 266 -1.08 23.44 -19.86
C ILE A 266 -1.87 23.85 -18.62
N SER A 267 -1.29 24.71 -17.79
CA SER A 267 -1.96 25.32 -16.65
C SER A 267 -1.59 26.79 -16.61
N GLU A 268 -2.60 27.66 -16.58
CA GLU A 268 -2.45 29.10 -16.43
C GLU A 268 -2.64 29.55 -14.97
N THR A 269 -2.75 28.58 -14.05
CA THR A 269 -2.95 28.83 -12.62
C THR A 269 -1.63 29.25 -11.98
N TRP A 270 -1.65 30.38 -11.27
CA TRP A 270 -0.49 30.86 -10.52
C TRP A 270 0.00 29.85 -9.48
N HIS A 271 1.32 29.67 -9.39
CA HIS A 271 1.96 28.80 -8.42
C HIS A 271 2.66 29.63 -7.33
N PRO A 272 2.43 29.37 -6.03
CA PRO A 272 2.91 30.22 -4.94
C PRO A 272 4.43 30.26 -4.70
N ARG A 273 5.19 29.50 -5.47
CA ARG A 273 6.67 29.46 -5.42
C ARG A 273 7.34 29.76 -6.76
N GLN A 274 6.58 29.85 -7.84
CA GLN A 274 7.14 30.10 -9.16
C GLN A 274 6.73 31.52 -9.54
N ASP A 275 7.70 32.33 -9.92
CA ASP A 275 7.43 33.60 -10.58
C ASP A 275 7.02 33.27 -12.01
N ASN A 276 5.76 33.52 -12.37
CA ASN A 276 5.19 33.23 -13.70
C ASN A 276 6.01 33.87 -14.83
#